data_AF-A0A6C0DE09-F1
#
_entry.id   AF-A0A6C0DE09-F1
#
_cell.length_a   1.000
_cell.length_b   1.000
_cell.length_c   1.000
_cell.angle_alpha   90.00
_cell.angle_beta   90.00
_cell.angle_gamma   90.00
#
_symmetry.space_group_name_H-M   'P 1'
#
loop_
_entity.id
_entity.type
_entity.pdbx_description
1 polymer ?
#
loop_
_entity_poly.entity_id
_entity_poly.type
_entity_poly.pdbx_seq_one_letter_code
_entity_poly.pdbx_strand_id
1 'polypeptide(L)'
;MTLRSYIFVSCIKLWNWATDKCIQTKHRISDVYHDVSYYIQNKHHTWIFPNDHTLPLPASHISNHVPAKWTYASHELNYIGMETPIQSYKLSWLSAKISITEEESEKEFDFDSFMAKFRVNTTPTIVPKLTMILLAWCAETKQWFSANSKIHFHIIDDEGNEQTLSLFADNNCLAIRNGKISIREYVVPPHDPFTFYHA
;
A
#
# COMPACT_ATOMS: atom_id res chain seq x y z
N MET A 1 24.83 -54.03 40.48
CA MET A 1 25.14 -52.63 40.08
C MET A 1 24.36 -52.14 38.85
N THR A 2 23.77 -53.02 38.04
CA THR A 2 23.10 -52.67 36.76
C THR A 2 21.72 -52.00 36.89
N LEU A 3 20.92 -52.36 37.92
CA LEU A 3 19.57 -51.81 38.12
C LEU A 3 19.57 -50.30 38.46
N ARG A 4 20.53 -49.87 39.30
CA ARG A 4 20.68 -48.45 39.68
C ARG A 4 21.05 -47.58 38.48
N SER A 5 21.97 -48.06 37.63
CA SER A 5 22.35 -47.36 36.40
C SER A 5 21.19 -47.28 35.40
N TYR A 6 20.36 -48.33 35.29
CA TYR A 6 19.19 -48.34 34.41
C TYR A 6 18.12 -47.34 34.84
N ILE A 7 17.83 -47.25 36.15
CA ILE A 7 16.89 -46.26 36.71
C ILE A 7 17.41 -44.85 36.43
N PHE A 8 18.70 -44.60 36.67
CA PHE A 8 19.31 -43.29 36.45
C PHE A 8 19.24 -42.84 34.98
N VAL A 9 19.55 -43.72 34.03
CA VAL A 9 19.43 -43.44 32.59
C VAL A 9 17.98 -43.17 32.19
N SER A 10 17.03 -43.88 32.78
CA SER A 10 15.60 -43.69 32.50
C SER A 10 15.10 -42.34 33.02
N CYS A 11 15.55 -41.91 34.20
CA CYS A 11 15.26 -40.57 34.73
C CYS A 11 15.82 -39.45 33.85
N ILE A 12 17.05 -39.60 33.34
CA ILE A 12 17.64 -38.62 32.42
C ILE A 12 16.84 -38.54 31.11
N LYS A 13 16.43 -39.68 30.55
CA LYS A 13 15.60 -39.71 29.33
C LYS A 13 14.25 -39.01 29.54
N LEU A 14 13.60 -39.28 30.68
CA LEU A 14 12.34 -38.62 31.02
C LEU A 14 12.52 -37.12 31.21
N TRP A 15 13.59 -36.69 31.87
CA TRP A 15 13.92 -35.28 32.07
C TRP A 15 14.15 -34.56 30.73
N ASN A 16 14.93 -35.16 29.83
CA ASN A 16 15.18 -34.59 28.52
C ASN A 16 13.90 -34.50 27.69
N TRP A 17 13.07 -35.56 27.69
CA TRP A 17 11.78 -35.54 27.00
C TRP A 17 10.84 -34.46 27.55
N ALA A 18 10.75 -34.32 28.88
CA ALA A 18 9.94 -33.30 29.52
C ALA A 18 10.44 -31.88 29.19
N THR A 19 11.76 -31.69 29.16
CA THR A 19 12.39 -30.42 28.80
C THR A 19 12.11 -30.07 27.35
N ASP A 20 12.28 -31.01 26.43
CA ASP A 20 11.99 -30.82 25.00
C ASP A 20 10.51 -30.51 24.76
N LYS A 21 9.61 -31.19 25.48
CA LYS A 21 8.16 -30.91 25.40
C LYS A 21 7.81 -29.54 25.96
N CYS A 22 8.45 -29.11 27.03
CA CYS A 22 8.27 -27.77 27.59
C CYS A 22 8.74 -26.70 26.61
N ILE A 23 9.93 -26.88 26.01
CA ILE A 23 10.47 -25.97 24.99
C ILE A 23 9.55 -25.90 23.76
N GLN A 24 9.12 -27.04 23.22
CA GLN A 24 8.18 -27.09 22.09
C GLN A 24 6.85 -26.39 22.41
N THR A 25 6.33 -26.60 23.61
CA THR A 25 5.07 -25.96 24.05
C THR A 25 5.25 -24.46 24.17
N LYS A 26 6.36 -24.00 24.74
CA LYS A 26 6.69 -22.58 24.83
C LYS A 26 6.78 -21.92 23.46
N HIS A 27 7.44 -22.56 22.49
CA HIS A 27 7.48 -22.06 21.11
C HIS A 27 6.09 -21.97 20.49
N ARG A 28 5.28 -23.03 20.59
CA ARG A 28 3.90 -23.00 20.07
C ARG A 28 3.04 -21.92 20.70
N ILE A 29 3.14 -21.70 22.01
CA ILE A 29 2.41 -20.62 22.69
C ILE A 29 2.91 -19.25 22.22
N SER A 30 4.22 -19.09 22.02
CA SER A 30 4.80 -17.87 21.47
C SER A 30 4.29 -17.58 20.06
N ASP A 31 4.22 -18.60 19.20
CA ASP A 31 3.75 -18.47 17.82
C ASP A 31 2.26 -18.10 17.79
N VAL A 32 1.43 -18.80 18.58
CA VAL A 32 0.00 -18.48 18.71
C VAL A 32 -0.21 -17.08 19.27
N TYR A 33 0.57 -16.68 20.29
CA TYR A 33 0.49 -15.32 20.83
C TYR A 33 0.89 -14.28 19.78
N HIS A 34 1.93 -14.56 18.99
CA HIS A 34 2.33 -13.70 17.89
C HIS A 34 1.20 -13.54 16.87
N ASP A 35 0.63 -14.64 16.39
CA ASP A 35 -0.47 -14.65 15.42
C ASP A 35 -1.71 -13.91 15.93
N VAL A 36 -2.11 -14.18 17.18
CA VAL A 36 -3.25 -13.51 17.83
C VAL A 36 -2.98 -12.02 18.00
N SER A 37 -1.79 -11.63 18.44
CA SER A 37 -1.41 -10.22 18.57
C SER A 37 -1.40 -9.51 17.22
N TYR A 38 -0.98 -10.20 16.16
CA TYR A 38 -0.95 -9.70 14.79
C TYR A 38 -2.36 -9.51 14.21
N TYR A 39 -3.25 -10.46 14.49
CA TYR A 39 -4.66 -10.41 14.14
C TYR A 39 -5.40 -9.29 14.87
N ILE A 40 -5.20 -9.17 16.18
CA ILE A 40 -5.81 -8.11 17.02
C ILE A 40 -5.33 -6.71 16.59
N GLN A 41 -4.08 -6.58 16.16
CA GLN A 41 -3.53 -5.31 15.65
C GLN A 41 -3.96 -4.98 14.21
N ASN A 42 -4.85 -5.79 13.61
CA ASN A 42 -5.41 -5.57 12.27
C ASN A 42 -4.37 -5.51 11.13
N LYS A 43 -3.17 -6.04 11.37
CA LYS A 43 -2.03 -5.96 10.44
C LYS A 43 -2.22 -6.79 9.17
N HIS A 44 -3.21 -7.69 9.13
CA HIS A 44 -3.56 -8.46 7.92
C HIS A 44 -4.05 -7.59 6.76
N HIS A 45 -4.58 -6.40 7.04
CA HIS A 45 -5.09 -5.46 6.04
C HIS A 45 -4.16 -4.25 5.87
N THR A 46 -2.93 -4.33 6.41
CA THR A 46 -1.93 -3.29 6.26
C THR A 46 -1.00 -3.62 5.10
N TRP A 47 -0.87 -2.68 4.18
CA TRP A 47 0.02 -2.74 3.04
C TRP A 47 1.14 -1.72 3.22
N ILE A 48 2.37 -2.15 3.03
CA ILE A 48 3.56 -1.34 3.19
C ILE A 48 4.10 -1.00 1.80
N PHE A 49 4.40 0.28 1.56
CA PHE A 49 4.99 0.77 0.31
C PHE A 49 6.48 1.03 0.55
N PRO A 50 7.36 0.09 0.15
CA PRO A 50 8.79 0.23 0.38
C PRO A 50 9.36 1.39 -0.44
N ASN A 51 10.41 2.01 0.08
CA ASN A 51 11.24 2.88 -0.75
C ASN A 51 11.91 2.00 -1.81
N ASP A 52 11.81 2.36 -3.09
CA ASP A 52 12.47 1.71 -4.23
C ASP A 52 11.83 0.40 -4.78
N HIS A 53 10.67 -0.02 -4.26
CA HIS A 53 9.91 -1.12 -4.86
C HIS A 53 8.63 -0.63 -5.54
N THR A 54 8.25 -1.29 -6.64
CA THR A 54 7.07 -0.94 -7.44
C THR A 54 5.75 -1.45 -6.86
N LEU A 55 5.78 -2.50 -6.02
CA LEU A 55 4.58 -3.14 -5.49
C LEU A 55 4.51 -3.03 -3.96
N PRO A 56 3.31 -2.80 -3.40
CA PRO A 56 3.13 -2.80 -1.97
C PRO A 56 3.21 -4.24 -1.45
N LEU A 57 3.73 -4.40 -0.24
CA LEU A 57 3.87 -5.69 0.42
C LEU A 57 2.87 -5.78 1.57
N PRO A 58 2.12 -6.88 1.70
CA PRO A 58 1.27 -7.08 2.86
C PRO A 58 2.14 -7.22 4.10
N ALA A 59 1.85 -6.45 5.14
CA ALA A 59 2.66 -6.41 6.36
C ALA A 59 2.82 -7.81 6.98
N SER A 60 1.79 -8.66 6.86
CA SER A 60 1.77 -10.04 7.35
C SER A 60 2.86 -10.95 6.78
N HIS A 61 3.43 -10.60 5.63
CA HIS A 61 4.47 -11.40 4.98
C HIS A 61 5.87 -10.80 5.13
N ILE A 62 6.00 -9.73 5.91
CA ILE A 62 7.27 -9.04 6.15
C ILE A 62 7.77 -9.41 7.56
N SER A 63 8.82 -10.23 7.61
CA SER A 63 9.50 -10.59 8.87
C SER A 63 10.65 -9.66 9.24
N ASN A 64 11.24 -8.97 8.26
CA ASN A 64 12.37 -8.07 8.43
C ASN A 64 11.93 -6.60 8.39
N HIS A 65 12.68 -5.70 9.03
CA HIS A 65 12.40 -4.27 8.93
C HIS A 65 12.64 -3.77 7.50
N VAL A 66 11.57 -3.41 6.78
CA VAL A 66 11.62 -2.81 5.44
C VAL A 66 11.42 -1.29 5.56
N PRO A 67 12.36 -0.46 5.08
CA PRO A 67 12.18 0.98 5.10
C PRO A 67 11.03 1.38 4.16
N ALA A 68 9.98 1.96 4.72
CA ALA A 68 8.80 2.40 4.00
C ALA A 68 8.50 3.86 4.32
N LYS A 69 8.02 4.59 3.31
CA LYS A 69 7.51 5.97 3.49
C LYS A 69 6.00 6.01 3.61
N TRP A 70 5.31 5.00 3.11
CA TRP A 70 3.85 4.96 3.11
C TRP A 70 3.33 3.60 3.59
N THR A 71 2.22 3.63 4.30
CA THR A 71 1.41 2.47 4.64
C THR A 71 -0.03 2.72 4.24
N TYR A 72 -0.73 1.67 3.80
CA TYR A 72 -2.15 1.70 3.54
C TYR A 72 -2.87 0.73 4.47
N ALA A 73 -3.85 1.22 5.24
CA ALA A 73 -4.69 0.41 6.09
C ALA A 73 -6.04 1.10 6.29
N SER A 74 -7.13 0.34 6.34
CA SER A 74 -8.46 0.87 6.68
C SER A 74 -8.91 2.08 5.84
N HIS A 75 -8.68 2.04 4.52
CA HIS A 75 -8.95 3.14 3.58
C HIS A 75 -8.07 4.39 3.76
N GLU A 76 -7.00 4.32 4.55
CA GLU A 76 -6.11 5.43 4.80
C GLU A 76 -4.70 5.13 4.29
N LEU A 77 -4.20 6.01 3.41
CA LEU A 77 -2.80 6.03 2.98
C LEU A 77 -2.01 6.99 3.88
N ASN A 78 -1.17 6.45 4.74
CA ASN A 78 -0.44 7.13 5.80
C ASN A 78 1.02 7.32 5.43
N TYR A 79 1.52 8.55 5.53
CA TYR A 79 2.94 8.86 5.45
C TYR A 79 3.62 8.62 6.80
N ILE A 80 4.74 7.89 6.80
CA ILE A 80 5.45 7.43 8.02
C ILE A 80 6.67 8.33 8.34
N GLY A 81 6.82 9.47 7.67
CA GLY A 81 7.94 10.37 7.96
C GLY A 81 7.83 11.06 9.32
N MET A 82 8.95 11.61 9.78
CA MET A 82 9.03 12.36 11.06
C MET A 82 8.47 13.78 10.98
N GLU A 83 8.02 14.21 9.80
CA GLU A 83 7.57 15.57 9.55
C GLU A 83 6.17 15.82 10.13
N THR A 84 6.01 16.92 10.87
CA THR A 84 4.74 17.36 11.45
C THR A 84 4.43 18.79 10.97
N PRO A 85 3.14 19.17 10.84
CA PRO A 85 1.93 18.38 11.14
C PRO A 85 1.52 17.44 10.01
N ILE A 86 1.11 16.22 10.37
CA ILE A 86 0.39 15.30 9.48
C ILE A 86 -1.08 15.75 9.46
N GLN A 87 -1.65 15.88 8.25
CA GLN A 87 -3.04 16.25 8.04
C GLN A 87 -3.71 15.21 7.14
N SER A 88 -5.03 15.08 7.29
CA SER A 88 -5.86 14.17 6.49
C SER A 88 -6.47 14.91 5.30
N TYR A 89 -6.23 14.39 4.11
CA TYR A 89 -6.71 14.94 2.85
C TYR A 89 -7.65 13.96 2.16
N LYS A 90 -8.64 14.50 1.44
CA LYS A 90 -9.49 13.77 0.50
C LYS A 90 -9.14 14.14 -0.94
N LEU A 91 -9.48 13.26 -1.88
CA LEU A 91 -9.41 13.58 -3.31
C LEU A 91 -10.45 14.66 -3.64
N SER A 92 -10.09 15.61 -4.51
CA SER A 92 -10.98 16.65 -5.04
C SER A 92 -11.68 16.20 -6.32
N TRP A 93 -12.03 14.93 -6.40
CA TRP A 93 -12.67 14.34 -7.57
C TRP A 93 -14.14 14.06 -7.22
N LEU A 94 -15.06 14.43 -8.10
CA LEU A 94 -16.49 14.15 -7.96
C LEU A 94 -16.83 12.74 -8.36
N SER A 95 -16.19 12.25 -9.42
CA SER A 95 -16.30 10.87 -9.89
C SER A 95 -15.01 10.46 -10.58
N ALA A 96 -14.70 9.18 -10.54
CA ALA A 96 -13.59 8.58 -11.25
C ALA A 96 -13.92 7.17 -11.73
N LYS A 97 -13.41 6.83 -12.91
CA LYS A 97 -13.39 5.48 -13.45
C LYS A 97 -11.98 5.12 -13.87
N ILE A 98 -11.65 3.84 -13.77
CA ILE A 98 -10.39 3.31 -14.28
C ILE A 98 -10.70 2.47 -15.52
N SER A 99 -10.07 2.80 -16.64
CA SER A 99 -10.03 1.93 -17.82
C SER A 99 -8.67 1.22 -17.87
N ILE A 100 -8.74 -0.08 -18.09
CA ILE A 100 -7.56 -0.96 -18.15
C ILE A 100 -7.61 -1.69 -19.47
N THR A 101 -6.60 -1.42 -20.31
CA THR A 101 -6.43 -2.08 -21.60
C THR A 101 -5.33 -3.13 -21.50
N GLU A 102 -5.71 -4.39 -21.72
CA GLU A 102 -4.80 -5.53 -21.84
C GLU A 102 -4.97 -6.13 -23.24
N GLU A 103 -3.90 -6.05 -24.04
CA GLU A 103 -3.87 -6.46 -25.44
C GLU A 103 -4.97 -5.76 -26.25
N GLU A 104 -6.11 -6.42 -26.47
CA GLU A 104 -7.27 -5.92 -27.23
C GLU A 104 -8.54 -5.80 -26.38
N SER A 105 -8.47 -6.15 -25.08
CA SER A 105 -9.60 -6.05 -24.18
C SER A 105 -9.50 -4.81 -23.30
N GLU A 106 -10.58 -4.04 -23.24
CA GLU A 106 -10.73 -2.91 -22.32
C GLU A 106 -11.77 -3.26 -21.25
N LYS A 107 -11.41 -3.01 -20.00
CA LYS A 107 -12.30 -3.15 -18.85
C LYS A 107 -12.35 -1.86 -18.08
N GLU A 108 -13.56 -1.46 -17.73
CA GLU A 108 -13.80 -0.30 -16.89
C GLU A 108 -14.20 -0.71 -15.48
N PHE A 109 -13.73 0.04 -14.51
CA PHE A 109 -14.02 -0.15 -13.10
C PHE A 109 -14.48 1.17 -12.48
N ASP A 110 -15.58 1.12 -11.73
CA ASP A 110 -16.04 2.22 -10.89
C ASP A 110 -15.04 2.46 -9.74
N PHE A 111 -14.66 3.72 -9.55
CA PHE A 111 -13.72 4.14 -8.52
C PHE A 111 -14.39 4.93 -7.39
N ASP A 112 -15.65 5.31 -7.54
CA ASP A 112 -16.35 6.27 -6.67
C ASP A 112 -16.51 5.73 -5.25
N SER A 113 -16.88 4.44 -5.14
CA SER A 113 -17.06 3.77 -3.85
C SER A 113 -15.79 3.75 -3.00
N PHE A 114 -14.61 3.62 -3.63
CA PHE A 114 -13.33 3.68 -2.96
C PHE A 114 -12.97 5.13 -2.58
N MET A 115 -13.08 6.04 -3.54
CA MET A 115 -12.75 7.45 -3.37
C MET A 115 -13.51 8.11 -2.21
N ALA A 116 -14.79 7.77 -2.02
CA ALA A 116 -15.60 8.30 -0.93
C ALA A 116 -14.98 8.04 0.46
N LYS A 117 -14.36 6.87 0.63
CA LYS A 117 -13.75 6.43 1.89
C LYS A 117 -12.27 6.74 1.97
N PHE A 118 -11.58 6.79 0.84
CA PHE A 118 -10.13 6.94 0.77
C PHE A 118 -9.66 8.26 1.39
N ARG A 119 -8.68 8.18 2.29
CA ARG A 119 -8.02 9.33 2.91
C ARG A 119 -6.52 9.21 2.77
N VAL A 120 -5.86 10.35 2.67
CA VAL A 120 -4.40 10.43 2.64
C VAL A 120 -3.94 11.27 3.82
N ASN A 121 -3.20 10.65 4.73
CA ASN A 121 -2.63 11.30 5.90
C ASN A 121 -1.15 11.61 5.62
N THR A 122 -0.84 12.87 5.34
CA THR A 122 0.50 13.30 4.93
C THR A 122 0.80 14.74 5.34
N THR A 123 2.01 15.23 5.06
CA THR A 123 2.35 16.65 5.18
C THR A 123 1.92 17.43 3.94
N PRO A 124 1.71 18.76 4.02
CA PRO A 124 1.30 19.57 2.86
C PRO A 124 2.28 19.53 1.68
N THR A 125 3.53 19.15 1.92
CA THR A 125 4.62 19.12 0.93
C THR A 125 4.76 17.76 0.25
N ILE A 126 4.26 16.68 0.86
CA ILE A 126 4.46 15.32 0.39
C ILE A 126 3.15 14.77 -0.14
N VAL A 127 3.07 14.65 -1.47
CA VAL A 127 1.87 14.22 -2.19
C VAL A 127 2.07 12.76 -2.65
N PRO A 128 1.08 11.87 -2.48
CA PRO A 128 1.17 10.52 -3.03
C PRO A 128 1.17 10.56 -4.56
N LYS A 129 1.78 9.55 -5.17
CA LYS A 129 1.75 9.37 -6.62
C LYS A 129 0.43 8.75 -7.07
N LEU A 130 0.04 8.96 -8.33
CA LEU A 130 -1.16 8.33 -8.90
C LEU A 130 -1.10 6.80 -8.81
N THR A 131 0.08 6.21 -9.04
CA THR A 131 0.31 4.76 -8.84
C THR A 131 0.04 4.31 -7.40
N MET A 132 0.33 5.12 -6.39
CA MET A 132 0.03 4.74 -5.00
C MET A 132 -1.48 4.66 -4.75
N ILE A 133 -2.25 5.58 -5.34
CA ILE A 133 -3.72 5.56 -5.26
C ILE A 133 -4.27 4.31 -5.94
N LEU A 134 -3.79 3.99 -7.15
CA LEU A 134 -4.17 2.76 -7.84
C LEU A 134 -3.86 1.52 -6.99
N LEU A 135 -2.63 1.42 -6.46
CA LEU A 135 -2.20 0.26 -5.68
C LEU A 135 -2.98 0.11 -4.36
N ALA A 136 -3.37 1.22 -3.73
CA ALA A 136 -4.27 1.20 -2.58
C ALA A 136 -5.66 0.67 -2.96
N TRP A 137 -6.19 1.06 -4.11
CA TRP A 137 -7.44 0.49 -4.64
C TRP A 137 -7.30 -0.99 -4.97
N CYS A 138 -6.22 -1.41 -5.63
CA CYS A 138 -5.93 -2.82 -5.91
C CYS A 138 -5.85 -3.66 -4.62
N ALA A 139 -5.22 -3.12 -3.57
CA ALA A 139 -5.15 -3.74 -2.26
C ALA A 139 -6.54 -3.90 -1.61
N GLU A 140 -7.43 -2.92 -1.80
CA GLU A 140 -8.80 -2.92 -1.30
C GLU A 140 -9.69 -3.93 -2.05
N THR A 141 -9.67 -3.90 -3.38
CA THR A 141 -10.53 -4.72 -4.24
C THR A 141 -9.95 -6.10 -4.51
N LYS A 142 -8.68 -6.33 -4.14
CA LYS A 142 -7.89 -7.53 -4.45
C LYS A 142 -7.75 -7.78 -5.96
N GLN A 143 -7.81 -6.72 -6.76
CA GLN A 143 -7.64 -6.78 -8.21
C GLN A 143 -6.25 -6.30 -8.57
N TRP A 144 -5.50 -7.13 -9.30
CA TRP A 144 -4.13 -6.84 -9.73
C TRP A 144 -4.03 -6.99 -11.23
N PHE A 145 -3.19 -6.17 -11.85
CA PHE A 145 -3.04 -6.10 -13.31
C PHE A 145 -1.62 -6.38 -13.73
N SER A 146 -1.45 -6.75 -15.00
CA SER A 146 -0.12 -6.97 -15.57
C SER A 146 0.68 -5.67 -15.61
N ALA A 147 2.01 -5.78 -15.56
CA ALA A 147 2.91 -4.64 -15.72
C ALA A 147 2.80 -3.99 -17.11
N ASN A 148 2.30 -4.74 -18.11
CA ASN A 148 2.11 -4.27 -19.48
C ASN A 148 0.74 -3.61 -19.72
N SER A 149 -0.16 -3.66 -18.74
CA SER A 149 -1.51 -3.11 -18.88
C SER A 149 -1.45 -1.59 -18.97
N LYS A 150 -2.19 -1.01 -19.92
CA LYS A 150 -2.34 0.44 -20.02
C LYS A 150 -3.49 0.85 -19.10
N ILE A 151 -3.21 1.73 -18.17
CA ILE A 151 -4.17 2.15 -17.14
C ILE A 151 -4.42 3.64 -17.27
N HIS A 152 -5.68 4.02 -17.49
CA HIS A 152 -6.10 5.40 -17.53
C HIS A 152 -7.17 5.67 -16.46
N PHE A 153 -7.10 6.86 -15.88
CA PHE A 153 -8.09 7.38 -14.96
C PHE A 153 -8.93 8.41 -15.70
N HIS A 154 -10.22 8.16 -15.82
CA HIS A 154 -11.20 9.14 -16.30
C HIS A 154 -11.81 9.80 -15.07
N ILE A 155 -11.48 11.07 -14.84
CA ILE A 155 -11.80 11.80 -13.61
C ILE A 155 -12.68 13.01 -13.96
N ILE A 156 -13.69 13.24 -13.13
CA ILE A 156 -14.44 14.49 -13.07
C ILE A 156 -13.98 15.22 -11.81
N ASP A 157 -13.34 16.38 -11.95
CA ASP A 157 -12.85 17.16 -10.81
C ASP A 157 -13.99 17.91 -10.07
N ASP A 158 -13.67 18.60 -8.97
CA ASP A 158 -14.65 19.35 -8.17
C ASP A 158 -15.18 20.64 -8.81
N GLU A 159 -14.64 21.01 -9.97
CA GLU A 159 -15.16 22.07 -10.84
C GLU A 159 -16.05 21.51 -11.96
N GLY A 160 -16.12 20.18 -12.11
CA GLY A 160 -16.90 19.49 -13.13
C GLY A 160 -16.16 19.29 -14.45
N ASN A 161 -14.85 19.53 -14.51
CA ASN A 161 -14.06 19.28 -15.71
C ASN A 161 -13.68 17.81 -15.81
N GLU A 162 -13.81 17.26 -17.02
CA GLU A 162 -13.41 15.89 -17.33
C GLU A 162 -11.95 15.84 -17.77
N GLN A 163 -11.18 14.94 -17.17
CA GLN A 163 -9.77 14.74 -17.46
C GLN A 163 -9.45 13.25 -17.58
N THR A 164 -8.56 12.89 -18.50
CA THR A 164 -8.04 11.52 -18.61
C THR A 164 -6.56 11.52 -18.30
N LEU A 165 -6.17 10.80 -17.25
CA LEU A 165 -4.78 10.69 -16.81
C LEU A 165 -4.23 9.31 -17.14
N SER A 166 -3.04 9.24 -17.74
CA SER A 166 -2.32 7.99 -17.92
C SER A 166 -1.47 7.70 -16.68
N LEU A 167 -1.57 6.50 -16.12
CA LEU A 167 -0.84 6.11 -14.91
C LEU A 167 0.68 6.38 -15.00
N PHE A 168 1.25 6.14 -16.18
CA PHE A 168 2.69 6.23 -16.41
C PHE A 168 3.14 7.67 -16.72
N ALA A 169 2.40 8.40 -17.57
CA ALA A 169 2.76 9.76 -17.97
C ALA A 169 2.44 10.78 -16.86
N ASP A 170 1.32 10.61 -16.17
CA ASP A 170 0.76 11.59 -15.24
C ASP A 170 0.99 11.20 -13.77
N ASN A 171 1.95 10.32 -13.49
CA ASN A 171 2.11 9.73 -12.16
C ASN A 171 2.35 10.76 -11.04
N ASN A 172 2.95 11.91 -11.38
CA ASN A 172 3.26 12.99 -10.46
C ASN A 172 2.37 14.23 -10.66
N CYS A 173 1.22 14.08 -11.32
CA CYS A 173 0.32 15.21 -11.61
C CYS A 173 -0.44 15.72 -10.38
N LEU A 174 -0.38 15.04 -9.23
CA LEU A 174 -1.18 15.39 -8.06
C LEU A 174 -0.53 16.52 -7.23
N ALA A 175 -1.37 17.35 -6.62
CA ALA A 175 -0.94 18.39 -5.69
C ALA A 175 -1.95 18.54 -4.55
N ILE A 176 -1.49 19.05 -3.41
CA ILE A 176 -2.39 19.42 -2.31
C ILE A 176 -2.76 20.91 -2.48
N ARG A 177 -4.06 21.20 -2.61
CA ARG A 177 -4.62 22.56 -2.70
C ARG A 177 -5.85 22.63 -1.80
N ASN A 178 -5.96 23.69 -0.98
CA ASN A 178 -7.13 23.95 -0.13
C ASN A 178 -7.58 22.75 0.73
N GLY A 179 -6.64 21.97 1.29
CA GLY A 179 -6.95 20.81 2.11
C GLY A 179 -7.51 19.61 1.33
N LYS A 180 -7.36 19.57 0.01
CA LYS A 180 -7.69 18.43 -0.85
C LYS A 180 -6.51 18.07 -1.76
N ILE A 181 -6.51 16.83 -2.24
CA ILE A 181 -5.59 16.38 -3.29
C ILE A 181 -6.29 16.57 -4.64
N SER A 182 -5.73 17.44 -5.47
CA SER A 182 -6.25 17.79 -6.79
C SER A 182 -5.26 17.45 -7.89
N ILE A 183 -5.73 17.42 -9.13
CA ILE A 183 -4.87 17.36 -10.30
C ILE A 183 -4.20 18.74 -10.46
N ARG A 184 -2.89 18.75 -10.71
CA ARG A 184 -2.13 19.96 -11.02
C ARG A 184 -2.44 20.32 -12.47
N GLU A 185 -3.04 21.47 -12.69
CA GLU A 185 -3.15 22.04 -14.02
C GLU A 185 -1.75 22.26 -14.58
N TYR A 186 -1.43 21.59 -15.68
CA TYR A 186 -0.28 22.00 -16.48
C TYR A 186 -0.66 23.33 -17.11
N VAL A 187 -0.07 24.41 -16.61
CA VAL A 187 0.00 25.64 -17.40
C VAL A 187 0.87 25.29 -18.60
N VAL A 188 0.24 24.96 -19.72
CA VAL A 188 0.93 24.92 -21.01
C VAL A 188 1.51 26.33 -21.16
N PRO A 189 2.84 26.52 -21.14
CA PRO A 189 3.39 27.83 -21.40
C PRO A 189 2.81 28.27 -22.75
N PRO A 190 2.32 29.52 -22.88
CA PRO A 190 1.73 29.98 -24.12
C PRO A 190 2.70 29.62 -25.24
N HIS A 191 2.22 28.85 -26.22
CA HIS A 191 2.95 28.54 -27.43
C HIS A 191 3.57 29.84 -27.92
N ASP A 192 4.88 29.98 -27.81
CA ASP A 192 5.58 31.10 -28.44
C ASP A 192 5.49 30.82 -29.94
N PRO A 193 4.72 31.59 -30.73
CA PRO A 193 4.49 31.29 -32.15
C PRO A 193 5.75 31.53 -33.01
N PHE A 194 6.91 31.73 -32.38
CA PHE A 194 8.16 32.16 -33.02
C PHE A 194 9.31 31.15 -32.95
N THR A 195 9.12 29.93 -32.45
CA THR A 195 10.10 28.85 -32.69
C THR A 195 9.97 28.33 -34.12
N PHE A 196 10.46 29.14 -35.07
CA PHE A 196 10.94 28.65 -36.35
C PHE A 196 12.03 27.62 -36.08
N TYR A 197 11.77 26.35 -36.42
CA TYR A 197 12.84 25.39 -36.65
C TYR A 197 13.69 25.93 -37.81
N HIS A 198 14.85 26.47 -37.48
CA HIS A 198 15.91 26.69 -38.46
C HIS A 198 16.76 25.42 -38.57
N ALA A 199 16.86 24.96 -39.83
CA ALA A 199 17.71 23.91 -40.41
C ALA A 199 17.25 22.46 -40.23
#